data_AF-A0A936D4D0-F1
#
_entry.id   AF-A0A936D4D0-F1
#
_cell.length_a   1.000
_cell.length_b   1.000
_cell.length_c   1.000
_cell.angle_alpha   90.00
_cell.angle_beta   90.00
_cell.angle_gamma   90.00
#
_symmetry.space_group_name_H-M   'P 1'
#
loop_
_entity.id
_entity.type
_entity.pdbx_description
1 polymer ?
#
loop_
_entity_poly.entity_id
_entity_poly.type
_entity_poly.pdbx_seq_one_letter_code
_entity_poly.pdbx_strand_id
1 'polypeptide(L)'
;MSHDSNALDLETLASSLWECGATVPMAIASRLVLGVCGAVEAHGTSAEVTLERVLVHEDGDVHLTRASTVEPAVCEPLVDVGIVAWELFVGRRFTLADVHPSGEVVGLVTTCARERALGALERRTLSAIDPLVARATAHDPSRRFASISAFARAFGEALPPAGRFSLVAWLCAATGPLPRAPFLTPRPPSVAPVPRSVPRGTAPDRMLRELADLMPAMTPKRPTHAPVVVVEDAPWWTSSARPD
;
A
#
# COMPACT_ATOMS: atom_id res chain seq x y z
N MET A 1 -6.64 21.98 -19.37
CA MET A 1 -5.72 21.54 -18.30
C MET A 1 -6.59 21.23 -17.10
N SER A 2 -6.87 19.94 -16.85
CA SER A 2 -7.84 19.51 -15.83
C SER A 2 -7.10 19.21 -14.52
N HIS A 3 -7.73 19.61 -13.41
CA HIS A 3 -7.22 19.58 -12.05
C HIS A 3 -7.18 18.16 -11.46
N ASP A 4 -6.00 17.52 -11.43
CA ASP A 4 -5.72 16.35 -10.57
C ASP A 4 -4.86 16.76 -9.36
N SER A 5 -5.07 17.96 -8.81
CA SER A 5 -4.29 18.48 -7.68
C SER A 5 -4.59 17.83 -6.33
N ASN A 6 -5.51 16.86 -6.26
CA ASN A 6 -5.99 16.25 -5.00
C ASN A 6 -5.83 14.72 -4.96
N ALA A 7 -5.02 14.15 -5.85
CA ALA A 7 -4.71 12.74 -5.86
C ALA A 7 -3.23 12.53 -5.51
N LEU A 8 -2.96 11.49 -4.74
CA LEU A 8 -1.62 11.05 -4.44
C LEU A 8 -1.23 9.95 -5.41
N ASP A 9 -0.08 10.12 -6.07
CA ASP A 9 0.53 9.09 -6.89
C ASP A 9 1.04 7.94 -6.01
N LEU A 10 0.56 6.71 -6.29
CA LEU A 10 0.87 5.56 -5.46
C LEU A 10 2.32 5.12 -5.60
N GLU A 11 2.95 5.30 -6.77
CA GLU A 11 4.39 5.09 -6.93
C GLU A 11 5.18 6.00 -5.97
N THR A 12 4.93 7.30 -6.02
CA THR A 12 5.67 8.28 -5.21
C THR A 12 5.53 7.96 -3.73
N LEU A 13 4.32 7.61 -3.29
CA LEU A 13 4.07 7.18 -1.91
C LEU A 13 4.85 5.91 -1.57
N ALA A 14 4.74 4.88 -2.40
CA ALA A 14 5.37 3.59 -2.15
C ALA A 14 6.89 3.71 -2.11
N SER A 15 7.49 4.38 -3.09
CA SER A 15 8.93 4.66 -3.16
C SER A 15 9.42 5.43 -1.93
N SER A 16 8.70 6.48 -1.52
CA SER A 16 9.07 7.26 -0.32
C SER A 16 9.06 6.41 0.96
N LEU A 17 8.07 5.51 1.09
CA LEU A 17 8.02 4.58 2.21
C LEU A 17 9.20 3.61 2.18
N TRP A 18 9.50 3.03 1.02
CA TRP A 18 10.56 2.05 0.87
C TRP A 18 11.95 2.63 1.11
N GLU A 19 12.21 3.85 0.64
CA GLU A 19 13.45 4.59 0.93
C GLU A 19 13.65 4.82 2.43
N CYS A 20 12.56 5.03 3.17
CA CYS A 20 12.59 5.18 4.63
C CYS A 20 12.63 3.84 5.38
N GLY A 21 12.67 2.70 4.68
CA GLY A 21 12.53 1.37 5.27
C GLY A 21 11.15 1.10 5.89
N ALA A 22 10.15 1.92 5.55
CA ALA A 22 8.78 1.77 5.99
C ALA A 22 7.97 0.92 5.00
N THR A 23 6.89 0.31 5.49
CA THR A 23 6.06 -0.60 4.70
C THR A 23 4.59 -0.20 4.82
N VAL A 24 3.82 -0.44 3.76
CA VAL A 24 2.37 -0.28 3.81
C VAL A 24 1.79 -1.36 4.74
N PRO A 25 0.97 -1.01 5.75
CA PRO A 25 0.32 -2.02 6.58
C PRO A 25 -0.54 -2.97 5.74
N MET A 26 -0.54 -4.27 6.05
CA MET A 26 -1.17 -5.28 5.18
C MET A 26 -2.65 -4.99 4.86
N ALA A 27 -3.44 -4.56 5.84
CA ALA A 27 -4.85 -4.23 5.60
C ALA A 27 -5.04 -3.00 4.68
N ILE A 28 -4.09 -2.05 4.71
CA ILE A 28 -4.05 -0.91 3.80
C ILE A 28 -3.62 -1.37 2.40
N ALA A 29 -2.59 -2.20 2.29
CA ALA A 29 -2.15 -2.79 1.03
C ALA A 29 -3.30 -3.59 0.37
N SER A 30 -4.05 -4.37 1.16
CA SER A 30 -5.24 -5.06 0.68
C SER A 30 -6.30 -4.10 0.12
N ARG A 31 -6.58 -3.01 0.84
CA ARG A 31 -7.53 -1.98 0.36
C ARG A 31 -7.07 -1.36 -0.96
N LEU A 32 -5.77 -1.07 -1.11
CA LEU A 32 -5.20 -0.52 -2.33
C LEU A 32 -5.32 -1.50 -3.50
N VAL A 33 -4.94 -2.78 -3.31
CA VAL A 33 -5.06 -3.82 -4.34
C VAL A 33 -6.50 -3.98 -4.83
N LEU A 34 -7.47 -4.03 -3.91
CA LEU A 34 -8.89 -4.12 -4.28
C LEU A 34 -9.40 -2.83 -4.97
N GLY A 35 -8.88 -1.66 -4.58
CA GLY A 35 -9.14 -0.41 -5.27
C GLY A 35 -8.63 -0.42 -6.70
N VAL A 36 -7.41 -0.92 -6.93
CA VAL A 36 -6.84 -1.08 -8.27
C VAL A 36 -7.69 -2.05 -9.10
N CYS A 37 -8.13 -3.18 -8.53
CA CYS A 37 -9.03 -4.10 -9.23
C CYS A 37 -10.30 -3.39 -9.72
N GLY A 38 -10.95 -2.61 -8.85
CA GLY A 38 -12.15 -1.84 -9.21
C GLY A 38 -11.87 -0.77 -10.27
N ALA A 39 -10.72 -0.10 -10.19
CA ALA A 39 -10.33 0.91 -11.17
C ALA A 39 -10.09 0.29 -12.56
N VAL A 40 -9.47 -0.89 -12.65
CA VAL A 40 -9.28 -1.61 -13.92
C VAL A 40 -10.63 -2.00 -14.51
N GLU A 41 -11.55 -2.50 -13.70
CA GLU A 41 -12.90 -2.85 -14.17
C GLU A 41 -13.67 -1.65 -14.70
N ALA A 42 -13.52 -0.47 -14.07
CA ALA A 42 -14.15 0.77 -14.51
C ALA A 42 -13.53 1.34 -15.80
N HIS A 43 -12.23 1.16 -16.01
CA HIS A 43 -11.51 1.70 -17.18
C HIS A 43 -11.44 0.73 -18.38
N GLY A 44 -11.73 -0.55 -18.17
CA GLY A 44 -11.64 -1.59 -19.20
C GLY A 44 -10.23 -2.17 -19.35
N THR A 45 -10.13 -3.32 -20.03
CA THR A 45 -8.95 -4.20 -20.05
C THR A 45 -7.79 -3.72 -20.94
N SER A 46 -7.81 -2.47 -21.42
CA SER A 46 -6.78 -1.96 -22.35
C SER A 46 -5.74 -1.06 -21.67
N ALA A 47 -5.87 -0.81 -20.37
CA ALA A 47 -4.91 -0.01 -19.62
C ALA A 47 -3.84 -0.93 -19.00
N GLU A 48 -2.58 -0.62 -19.28
CA GLU A 48 -1.44 -1.09 -18.50
C GLU A 48 -1.62 -0.67 -17.03
N VAL A 49 -1.34 -1.58 -16.09
CA VAL A 49 -1.54 -1.35 -14.66
C VAL A 49 -0.19 -1.38 -13.92
N THR A 50 0.35 -0.21 -13.62
CA THR A 50 1.57 -0.08 -12.81
C THR A 50 1.30 0.89 -11.66
N LEU A 51 2.14 0.87 -10.60
CA LEU A 51 1.96 1.80 -9.47
C LEU A 51 1.98 3.27 -9.91
N GLU A 52 2.74 3.62 -10.95
CA GLU A 52 2.85 4.99 -11.51
C GLU A 52 1.52 5.51 -12.08
N ARG A 53 0.61 4.58 -12.33
CA ARG A 53 -0.68 4.85 -12.96
C ARG A 53 -1.81 4.80 -11.95
N VAL A 54 -1.53 4.46 -10.70
CA VAL A 54 -2.52 4.36 -9.64
C VAL A 54 -2.53 5.65 -8.84
N LEU A 55 -3.69 6.32 -8.87
CA LEU A 55 -3.97 7.51 -8.08
C LEU A 55 -4.86 7.16 -6.89
N VAL A 56 -4.54 7.69 -5.71
CA VAL A 56 -5.37 7.57 -4.51
C VAL A 56 -5.91 8.94 -4.12
N HIS A 57 -7.23 9.07 -4.09
CA HIS A 57 -7.93 10.31 -3.76
C HIS A 57 -8.19 10.43 -2.25
N GLU A 58 -8.51 11.65 -1.80
CA GLU A 58 -8.71 11.99 -0.39
C GLU A 58 -9.90 11.28 0.30
N ASP A 59 -10.83 10.75 -0.47
CA ASP A 59 -11.95 9.92 -0.02
C ASP A 59 -11.57 8.43 0.11
N GLY A 60 -10.35 8.08 -0.31
CA GLY A 60 -9.84 6.71 -0.34
C GLY A 60 -10.28 5.93 -1.56
N ASP A 61 -10.75 6.61 -2.61
CA ASP A 61 -11.01 6.00 -3.91
C ASP A 61 -9.71 5.91 -4.72
N VAL A 62 -9.61 4.82 -5.49
CA VAL A 62 -8.44 4.48 -6.28
C VAL A 62 -8.82 4.57 -7.75
N HIS A 63 -8.02 5.30 -8.52
CA HIS A 63 -8.24 5.55 -9.94
C HIS A 63 -7.00 5.18 -10.75
N LEU A 64 -7.19 4.91 -12.04
CA LEU A 64 -6.09 4.79 -12.98
C LEU A 64 -5.96 6.07 -13.80
N THR A 65 -4.74 6.55 -13.96
CA THR A 65 -4.46 7.60 -14.95
C THR A 65 -4.81 7.09 -16.34
N ARG A 66 -5.50 7.94 -17.14
CA ARG A 66 -5.85 7.58 -18.52
C ARG A 66 -4.60 7.24 -19.31
N ALA A 67 -4.61 6.08 -19.97
CA ALA A 67 -3.53 5.65 -20.84
C ALA A 67 -3.33 6.62 -21.99
N SER A 68 -2.06 6.94 -22.24
CA SER A 68 -1.56 7.27 -23.56
C SER A 68 -2.07 6.24 -24.57
N THR A 69 -2.52 6.69 -25.74
CA THR A 69 -3.03 5.86 -26.86
C THR A 69 -1.93 5.08 -27.58
N VAL A 70 -0.78 4.86 -26.94
CA VAL A 70 0.40 4.27 -27.59
C VAL A 70 0.53 2.83 -27.15
N GLU A 71 0.10 1.96 -28.07
CA GLU A 71 0.19 0.50 -28.10
C GLU A 71 -0.57 -0.27 -27.00
N PRO A 72 -1.22 -1.40 -27.36
CA PRO A 72 -1.84 -2.27 -26.37
C PRO A 72 -0.78 -2.72 -25.37
N ALA A 73 -1.10 -2.64 -24.08
CA ALA A 73 -0.24 -3.16 -23.01
C ALA A 73 0.21 -4.58 -23.38
N VAL A 74 1.53 -4.80 -23.38
CA VAL A 74 2.14 -6.11 -23.71
C VAL A 74 1.76 -7.16 -22.65
N CYS A 75 1.28 -6.72 -21.47
CA CYS A 75 0.84 -7.57 -20.37
C CYS A 75 -0.69 -7.53 -20.18
N GLU A 76 -1.22 -8.68 -19.75
CA GLU A 76 -2.63 -8.85 -19.39
C GLU A 76 -2.91 -8.11 -18.06
N PRO A 77 -3.95 -7.26 -17.95
CA PRO A 77 -4.21 -6.45 -16.75
C PRO A 77 -4.30 -7.25 -15.43
N LEU A 78 -4.69 -8.52 -15.48
CA LEU A 78 -4.70 -9.41 -14.31
C LEU A 78 -3.29 -9.68 -13.77
N VAL A 79 -2.32 -9.89 -14.67
CA VAL A 79 -0.92 -10.11 -14.31
C VAL A 79 -0.38 -8.85 -13.66
N ASP A 80 -0.65 -7.70 -14.26
CA ASP A 80 -0.22 -6.40 -13.76
C ASP A 80 -0.77 -6.09 -12.36
N VAL A 81 -2.06 -6.37 -12.11
CA VAL A 81 -2.66 -6.26 -10.77
C VAL A 81 -1.97 -7.20 -9.77
N GLY A 82 -1.61 -8.41 -10.19
CA GLY A 82 -0.85 -9.35 -9.37
C GLY A 82 0.55 -8.81 -9.02
N ILE A 83 1.23 -8.15 -9.97
CA ILE A 83 2.51 -7.48 -9.76
C ILE A 83 2.35 -6.31 -8.79
N VAL A 84 1.35 -5.45 -8.97
CA VAL A 84 1.05 -4.34 -8.05
C VAL A 84 0.82 -4.85 -6.62
N ALA A 85 0.06 -5.94 -6.47
CA ALA A 85 -0.10 -6.57 -5.15
C ALA A 85 1.26 -7.01 -4.60
N TRP A 86 2.07 -7.69 -5.39
CA TRP A 86 3.41 -8.13 -5.00
C TRP A 86 4.28 -6.97 -4.52
N GLU A 87 4.36 -5.88 -5.30
CA GLU A 87 5.16 -4.70 -4.97
C GLU A 87 4.73 -4.06 -3.64
N LEU A 88 3.41 -3.97 -3.38
CA LEU A 88 2.89 -3.40 -2.14
C LEU A 88 3.24 -4.26 -0.91
N PHE A 89 3.16 -5.59 -1.02
CA PHE A 89 3.48 -6.47 0.11
C PHE A 89 4.98 -6.62 0.35
N VAL A 90 5.79 -6.78 -0.70
CA VAL A 90 7.26 -6.90 -0.60
C VAL A 90 7.92 -5.55 -0.34
N GLY A 91 7.26 -4.47 -0.74
CA GLY A 91 7.67 -3.08 -0.57
C GLY A 91 8.99 -2.76 -1.27
N ARG A 92 9.05 -3.15 -2.54
CA ARG A 92 10.01 -2.67 -3.53
C ARG A 92 9.46 -2.93 -4.93
N ARG A 93 10.13 -2.38 -5.93
CA ARG A 93 9.80 -2.65 -7.33
C ARG A 93 10.00 -4.11 -7.71
N PHE A 94 9.07 -4.60 -8.52
CA PHE A 94 9.16 -5.91 -9.14
C PHE A 94 10.18 -5.87 -10.28
N THR A 95 11.01 -6.89 -10.38
CA THR A 95 12.06 -7.00 -11.40
C THR A 95 12.09 -8.39 -12.01
N LEU A 96 12.79 -8.57 -13.13
CA LEU A 96 12.97 -9.90 -13.72
C LEU A 96 13.72 -10.87 -12.81
N ALA A 97 14.48 -10.39 -11.81
CA ALA A 97 15.11 -11.24 -10.81
C ALA A 97 14.07 -11.91 -9.87
N ASP A 98 12.85 -11.39 -9.83
CA ASP A 98 11.72 -11.92 -9.07
C ASP A 98 10.91 -12.96 -9.86
N VAL A 99 11.38 -13.33 -11.05
CA VAL A 99 10.83 -14.42 -11.86
C VAL A 99 11.82 -15.58 -11.86
N HIS A 100 11.38 -16.72 -11.35
CA HIS A 100 12.15 -17.96 -11.42
C HIS A 100 12.35 -18.36 -12.89
N PRO A 101 13.44 -19.05 -13.28
CA PRO A 101 13.65 -19.50 -14.66
C PRO A 101 12.52 -20.35 -15.27
N SER A 102 11.62 -20.89 -14.44
CA SER A 102 10.38 -21.56 -14.88
C SER A 102 9.28 -20.60 -15.37
N GLY A 103 9.48 -19.28 -15.23
CA GLY A 103 8.49 -18.25 -15.52
C GLY A 103 7.54 -17.94 -14.35
N GLU A 104 7.74 -18.57 -13.18
CA GLU A 104 6.90 -18.34 -12.00
C GLU A 104 7.44 -17.18 -11.15
N VAL A 105 6.55 -16.31 -10.67
CA VAL A 105 6.92 -15.23 -9.74
C VAL A 105 7.35 -15.83 -8.39
N VAL A 106 8.47 -15.33 -7.85
CA VAL A 106 8.96 -15.73 -6.53
C VAL A 106 7.96 -15.32 -5.46
N GLY A 107 7.61 -16.28 -4.60
CA GLY A 107 6.54 -16.12 -3.61
C GLY A 107 6.77 -14.99 -2.60
N LEU A 108 5.69 -14.37 -2.18
CA LEU A 108 5.65 -13.27 -1.20
C LEU A 108 6.29 -13.67 0.13
N VAL A 109 5.97 -14.87 0.65
CA VAL A 109 6.49 -15.31 1.95
C VAL A 109 8.01 -15.42 1.89
N THR A 110 8.52 -16.06 0.84
CA THR A 110 9.96 -16.24 0.65
C THR A 110 10.68 -14.92 0.46
N THR A 111 10.14 -14.01 -0.34
CA THR A 111 10.77 -12.72 -0.61
C THR A 111 10.71 -11.83 0.63
N CYS A 112 9.53 -11.63 1.21
CA CYS A 112 9.37 -10.80 2.40
C CYS A 112 10.21 -11.29 3.58
N ALA A 113 10.39 -12.60 3.78
CA ALA A 113 11.24 -13.13 4.84
C ALA A 113 12.73 -12.81 4.62
N ARG A 114 13.18 -12.66 3.38
CA ARG A 114 14.55 -12.24 3.04
C ARG A 114 14.73 -10.74 3.22
N GLU A 115 13.74 -9.96 2.82
CA GLU A 115 13.79 -8.50 2.85
C GLU A 115 13.49 -7.93 4.25
N ARG A 116 12.76 -8.68 5.11
CA ARG A 116 12.22 -8.16 6.37
C ARG A 116 12.15 -9.21 7.47
N ALA A 117 12.23 -8.74 8.71
CA ALA A 117 11.97 -9.54 9.90
C ALA A 117 10.44 -9.73 10.09
N LEU A 118 9.88 -10.77 9.47
CA LEU A 118 8.44 -11.03 9.57
C LEU A 118 8.01 -11.53 10.95
N GLY A 119 6.86 -11.05 11.43
CA GLY A 119 6.14 -11.62 12.56
C GLY A 119 5.35 -12.89 12.20
N ALA A 120 4.85 -13.59 13.22
CA ALA A 120 4.04 -14.81 13.02
C ALA A 120 2.67 -14.54 12.38
N LEU A 121 2.08 -13.36 12.63
CA LEU A 121 0.83 -12.96 11.98
C LEU A 121 1.08 -12.65 10.50
N GLU A 122 2.10 -11.83 10.21
CA GLU A 122 2.47 -11.45 8.85
C GLU A 122 2.81 -12.66 7.97
N ARG A 123 3.58 -13.63 8.49
CA ARG A 123 3.84 -14.89 7.78
C ARG A 123 2.57 -15.63 7.43
N ARG A 124 1.61 -15.73 8.36
CA ARG A 124 0.32 -16.41 8.13
C ARG A 124 -0.50 -15.68 7.07
N THR A 125 -0.57 -14.35 7.15
CA THR A 125 -1.28 -13.53 6.17
C THR A 125 -0.66 -13.66 4.78
N LEU A 126 0.67 -13.53 4.66
CA LEU A 126 1.35 -13.70 3.38
C LEU A 126 1.17 -15.12 2.84
N SER A 127 1.19 -16.16 3.69
CA SER A 127 0.95 -17.55 3.25
C SER A 127 -0.43 -17.76 2.64
N ALA A 128 -1.44 -16.98 3.07
CA ALA A 128 -2.78 -17.04 2.50
C ALA A 128 -2.89 -16.29 1.16
N ILE A 129 -2.09 -15.22 0.98
CA ILE A 129 -2.14 -14.33 -0.19
C ILE A 129 -1.22 -14.79 -1.31
N ASP A 130 -0.08 -15.38 -0.96
CA ASP A 130 0.95 -15.86 -1.89
C ASP A 130 0.39 -16.72 -3.03
N PRO A 131 -0.45 -17.75 -2.78
CA PRO A 131 -1.03 -18.53 -3.87
C PRO A 131 -1.97 -17.72 -4.78
N LEU A 132 -2.59 -16.64 -4.28
CA LEU A 132 -3.46 -15.78 -5.09
C LEU A 132 -2.63 -14.92 -6.02
N VAL A 133 -1.55 -14.32 -5.51
CA VAL A 133 -0.61 -13.52 -6.34
C VAL A 133 0.08 -14.41 -7.36
N ALA A 134 0.62 -15.56 -6.95
CA ALA A 134 1.24 -16.52 -7.86
C ALA A 134 0.28 -17.02 -8.95
N ARG A 135 -1.01 -17.20 -8.60
CA ARG A 135 -2.03 -17.58 -9.58
C ARG A 135 -2.35 -16.44 -10.55
N ALA A 136 -2.46 -15.20 -10.08
CA ALA A 136 -2.72 -14.04 -10.94
C ALA A 136 -1.57 -13.81 -11.93
N THR A 137 -0.32 -14.02 -11.50
CA THR A 137 0.90 -13.82 -12.30
C THR A 137 1.42 -15.08 -12.98
N ALA A 138 0.67 -16.18 -12.96
CA ALA A 138 1.10 -17.46 -13.51
C ALA A 138 1.47 -17.31 -14.99
N HIS A 139 2.60 -17.89 -15.43
CA HIS A 139 3.00 -17.83 -16.84
C HIS A 139 1.95 -18.44 -17.78
N ASP A 140 1.38 -19.59 -17.40
CA ASP A 140 0.30 -20.26 -18.11
C ASP A 140 -1.06 -19.58 -17.85
N PRO A 141 -1.72 -18.99 -18.88
CA PRO A 141 -3.03 -18.34 -18.75
C PRO A 141 -4.12 -19.25 -18.19
N SER A 142 -4.06 -20.56 -18.47
CA SER A 142 -5.09 -21.51 -17.99
C SER A 142 -5.08 -21.70 -16.48
N ARG A 143 -3.95 -21.39 -15.83
CA ARG A 143 -3.78 -21.45 -14.37
C ARG A 143 -4.27 -20.18 -13.68
N ARG A 144 -4.48 -19.08 -14.41
CA ARG A 144 -4.87 -17.77 -13.87
C ARG A 144 -6.31 -17.74 -13.32
N PHE A 145 -6.69 -16.60 -12.76
CA PHE A 145 -8.09 -16.31 -12.49
C PHE A 145 -8.83 -16.01 -13.80
N ALA A 146 -10.11 -16.38 -13.87
CA ALA A 146 -10.93 -16.12 -15.05
C ALA A 146 -11.22 -14.63 -15.27
N SER A 147 -11.10 -13.80 -14.23
CA SER A 147 -11.26 -12.35 -14.30
C SER A 147 -10.59 -11.65 -13.12
N ILE A 148 -10.43 -10.32 -13.24
CA ILE A 148 -10.01 -9.45 -12.15
C ILE A 148 -11.00 -9.51 -10.98
N SER A 149 -12.31 -9.57 -11.24
CA SER A 149 -13.33 -9.70 -10.17
C SER A 149 -13.16 -11.00 -9.39
N ALA A 150 -12.80 -12.09 -10.07
CA ALA A 150 -12.56 -13.38 -9.42
C ALA A 150 -11.32 -13.34 -8.52
N PHE A 151 -10.26 -12.67 -8.98
CA PHE A 151 -9.08 -12.38 -8.16
C PHE A 151 -9.43 -11.50 -6.97
N ALA A 152 -10.08 -10.35 -7.18
CA ALA A 152 -10.44 -9.39 -6.15
C ALA A 152 -11.31 -10.03 -5.05
N ARG A 153 -12.26 -10.88 -5.43
CA ARG A 153 -13.08 -11.62 -4.47
C ARG A 153 -12.26 -12.58 -3.62
N ALA A 154 -11.44 -13.43 -4.25
CA ALA A 154 -10.59 -14.37 -3.52
C ALA A 154 -9.58 -13.64 -2.61
N PHE A 155 -9.05 -12.51 -3.09
CA PHE A 155 -8.12 -11.68 -2.36
C PHE A 155 -8.76 -11.04 -1.12
N GLY A 156 -9.94 -10.44 -1.27
CA GLY A 156 -10.69 -9.84 -0.16
C GLY A 156 -11.16 -10.84 0.89
N GLU A 157 -11.45 -12.09 0.47
CA GLU A 157 -11.76 -13.20 1.39
C GLU A 157 -10.51 -13.62 2.20
N ALA A 158 -9.33 -13.66 1.57
CA ALA A 158 -8.08 -14.06 2.24
C ALA A 158 -7.52 -12.99 3.18
N LEU A 159 -7.64 -11.71 2.81
CA LEU A 159 -7.20 -10.58 3.63
C LEU A 159 -8.25 -9.46 3.59
N PRO A 160 -9.14 -9.40 4.60
CA PRO A 160 -10.13 -8.35 4.70
C PRO A 160 -9.48 -6.96 4.62
N PRO A 161 -9.93 -6.08 3.70
CA PRO A 161 -9.33 -4.78 3.53
C PRO A 161 -9.63 -3.88 4.72
N ALA A 162 -8.74 -2.93 4.98
CA ALA A 162 -9.07 -1.82 5.85
C ALA A 162 -10.24 -1.01 5.28
N GLY A 163 -11.02 -0.37 6.16
CA GLY A 163 -12.05 0.57 5.72
C GLY A 163 -11.44 1.79 5.00
N ARG A 164 -12.22 2.43 4.13
CA ARG A 164 -11.79 3.63 3.38
C ARG A 164 -11.19 4.72 4.28
N PHE A 165 -11.80 4.96 5.45
CA PHE A 165 -11.33 5.98 6.38
C PHE A 165 -9.99 5.62 7.03
N SER A 166 -9.70 4.34 7.21
CA SER A 166 -8.41 3.87 7.71
C SER A 166 -7.30 4.11 6.68
N LEU A 167 -7.59 3.93 5.38
CA LEU A 167 -6.68 4.31 4.30
C LEU A 167 -6.41 5.82 4.34
N VAL A 168 -7.44 6.65 4.37
CA VAL A 168 -7.28 8.12 4.40
C VAL A 168 -6.51 8.59 5.64
N ALA A 169 -6.81 8.03 6.81
CA ALA A 169 -6.11 8.36 8.05
C ALA A 169 -4.62 7.98 7.98
N TRP A 170 -4.32 6.80 7.44
CA TRP A 170 -2.95 6.35 7.24
C TRP A 170 -2.20 7.23 6.24
N LEU A 171 -2.84 7.60 5.12
CA LEU A 171 -2.27 8.52 4.13
C LEU A 171 -1.96 9.88 4.77
N CYS A 172 -2.92 10.46 5.50
CA CYS A 172 -2.71 11.73 6.20
C CYS A 172 -1.53 11.68 7.19
N ALA A 173 -1.32 10.52 7.85
CA ALA A 173 -0.20 10.33 8.76
C ALA A 173 1.14 10.18 8.03
N ALA A 174 1.15 9.55 6.84
CA ALA A 174 2.34 9.30 6.05
C ALA A 174 2.81 10.54 5.27
N THR A 175 1.89 11.31 4.71
CA THR A 175 2.20 12.42 3.78
C THR A 175 1.84 13.81 4.31
N GLY A 176 1.27 13.90 5.52
CA GLY A 176 0.58 15.11 5.98
C GLY A 176 -0.83 15.23 5.37
N PRO A 177 -1.57 16.31 5.66
CA PRO A 177 -2.94 16.48 5.17
C PRO A 177 -3.00 16.40 3.65
N LEU A 178 -3.87 15.54 3.12
CA LEU A 178 -4.11 15.47 1.68
C LEU A 178 -4.68 16.81 1.17
N PRO A 179 -4.34 17.25 -0.05
CA PRO A 179 -4.90 18.46 -0.62
C PRO A 179 -6.43 18.33 -0.70
N ARG A 180 -7.15 19.26 -0.06
CA ARG A 180 -8.61 19.24 -0.03
C ARG A 180 -9.18 19.45 -1.43
N ALA A 181 -10.07 18.57 -1.89
CA ALA A 181 -10.88 18.91 -3.04
C ALA A 181 -11.85 20.05 -2.70
N PRO A 182 -12.13 20.95 -3.65
CA PRO A 182 -13.07 22.06 -3.44
C PRO A 182 -14.55 21.62 -3.27
N PHE A 183 -14.85 20.34 -3.02
CA PHE A 183 -16.21 19.82 -3.02
C PHE A 183 -16.69 19.22 -1.70
N LEU A 184 -16.27 19.75 -0.54
CA LEU A 184 -17.04 19.59 0.71
C LEU A 184 -16.91 20.82 1.63
N THR A 185 -17.03 22.03 1.08
CA THR A 185 -17.54 23.11 1.93
C THR A 185 -19.03 22.83 2.15
N PRO A 186 -19.51 22.54 3.39
CA PRO A 186 -20.93 22.65 3.66
C PRO A 186 -21.31 24.08 3.25
N ARG A 187 -22.21 24.18 2.27
CA ARG A 187 -22.78 25.46 1.84
C ARG A 187 -23.21 26.16 3.14
N PRO A 188 -22.68 27.35 3.47
CA PRO A 188 -23.14 28.04 4.66
C PRO A 188 -24.66 28.16 4.54
N PRO A 189 -25.45 27.85 5.58
CA PRO A 189 -26.88 28.00 5.51
C PRO A 189 -27.17 29.43 5.08
N SER A 190 -27.94 29.58 4.01
CA SER A 190 -28.43 30.87 3.54
C SER A 190 -29.02 31.60 4.75
N VAL A 191 -28.33 32.65 5.21
CA VAL A 191 -28.71 33.42 6.39
C VAL A 191 -30.00 34.16 6.06
N ALA A 192 -31.14 33.58 6.43
CA ALA A 192 -32.31 34.37 6.71
C ALA A 192 -32.02 35.18 8.00
N PRO A 193 -32.29 36.48 8.04
CA PRO A 193 -31.99 37.30 9.20
C PRO A 193 -33.02 36.99 10.30
N VAL A 194 -32.59 36.37 11.39
CA VAL A 194 -33.45 36.12 12.57
C VAL A 194 -32.64 36.41 13.84
N PRO A 195 -33.26 37.02 14.87
CA PRO A 195 -32.57 37.92 15.80
C PRO A 195 -31.87 37.23 16.97
N ARG A 196 -31.04 38.02 17.65
CA ARG A 196 -30.23 37.72 18.85
C ARG A 196 -30.91 36.81 19.88
N SER A 197 -30.28 35.68 20.22
CA SER A 197 -30.06 35.19 21.59
C SER A 197 -29.19 33.91 21.63
N VAL A 198 -28.31 33.84 22.63
CA VAL A 198 -27.25 32.84 22.97
C VAL A 198 -27.91 31.73 23.84
N PRO A 199 -27.44 30.44 23.97
CA PRO A 199 -26.06 30.08 24.32
C PRO A 199 -25.40 28.82 23.72
N ARG A 200 -24.07 28.83 23.85
CA ARG A 200 -23.07 27.82 23.47
C ARG A 200 -23.28 26.49 24.22
N GLY A 201 -23.17 25.38 23.49
CA GLY A 201 -22.99 24.03 24.02
C GLY A 201 -22.15 23.19 23.04
N THR A 202 -21.02 22.69 23.53
CA THR A 202 -19.92 22.02 22.84
C THR A 202 -20.26 20.60 22.35
N ALA A 203 -20.06 20.33 21.06
CA ALA A 203 -20.15 18.98 20.46
C ALA A 203 -18.87 18.43 19.75
N PRO A 204 -17.81 19.19 19.41
CA PRO A 204 -16.67 18.61 18.67
C PRO A 204 -15.57 17.99 19.55
N ASP A 205 -15.54 18.23 20.86
CA ASP A 205 -14.43 17.80 21.73
C ASP A 205 -14.49 16.34 22.21
N ARG A 206 -15.62 15.66 22.02
CA ARG A 206 -15.81 14.27 22.49
C ARG A 206 -15.23 13.26 21.51
N MET A 207 -15.41 13.50 20.21
CA MET A 207 -14.94 12.60 19.15
C MET A 207 -13.41 12.58 19.03
N LEU A 208 -12.74 13.72 19.28
CA LEU A 208 -11.28 13.80 19.31
C LEU A 208 -10.66 13.09 20.53
N ARG A 209 -11.39 12.96 21.64
CA ARG A 209 -10.94 12.26 22.84
C ARG A 209 -11.04 10.74 22.69
N GLU A 210 -12.14 10.24 22.11
CA GLU A 210 -12.32 8.80 21.87
C GLU A 210 -11.33 8.23 20.83
N LEU A 211 -10.85 9.06 19.90
CA LEU A 211 -9.79 8.70 18.94
C LEU A 211 -8.40 8.59 19.59
N ALA A 212 -8.13 9.33 20.66
CA ALA A 212 -6.84 9.31 21.35
C ALA A 212 -6.65 8.04 22.21
N ASP A 213 -7.75 7.45 22.70
CA ASP A 213 -7.71 6.24 23.53
C ASP A 213 -7.54 4.94 22.72
N LEU A 214 -7.78 4.97 21.40
CA LEU A 214 -7.73 3.79 20.51
C LEU A 214 -6.37 3.59 19.82
N MET A 215 -5.39 4.48 20.00
CA MET A 215 -4.05 4.33 19.43
C MET A 215 -2.99 4.09 20.51
N PRO A 216 -2.29 2.94 20.56
CA PRO A 216 -1.09 2.84 21.35
C PRO A 216 -0.06 3.83 20.80
N ALA A 217 0.37 4.77 21.64
CA ALA A 217 1.25 5.87 21.29
C ALA A 217 2.55 5.39 20.63
N MET A 218 2.65 5.51 19.30
CA MET A 218 3.95 5.56 18.62
C MET A 218 4.61 6.91 18.97
N THR A 219 5.21 6.96 20.15
CA THR A 219 6.12 8.04 20.50
C THR A 219 7.45 7.78 19.83
N PRO A 220 7.97 8.69 18.99
CA PRO A 220 9.33 8.57 18.49
C PRO A 220 10.30 8.70 19.67
N LYS A 221 11.00 7.61 20.01
CA LYS A 221 12.12 7.66 20.94
C LYS A 221 13.22 8.52 20.32
N ARG A 222 13.53 9.66 20.95
CA ARG A 222 14.76 10.41 20.70
C ARG A 222 15.98 9.48 20.80
N PRO A 223 16.99 9.62 19.92
CA PRO A 223 18.24 8.90 20.10
C PRO A 223 18.92 9.44 21.35
N THR A 224 19.04 8.58 22.36
CA THR A 224 19.76 8.87 23.60
C THR A 224 21.18 8.32 23.41
N HIS A 225 22.17 9.19 23.54
CA HIS A 225 23.59 8.84 23.56
C HIS A 225 23.87 7.71 24.57
N ALA A 226 24.61 6.67 24.15
CA ALA A 226 25.56 5.88 24.95
C ALA A 226 26.25 4.82 24.05
N PRO A 227 27.37 4.22 24.47
CA PRO A 227 28.70 4.80 24.61
C PRO A 227 29.69 4.19 23.58
N VAL A 228 30.83 4.85 23.41
CA VAL A 228 31.99 4.35 22.67
C VAL A 228 32.49 3.06 23.32
N VAL A 229 32.40 1.94 22.60
CA VAL A 229 33.18 0.74 22.91
C VAL A 229 34.46 0.84 22.10
N VAL A 230 35.56 1.10 22.80
CA VAL A 230 36.92 0.93 22.28
C VAL A 230 37.13 -0.57 22.10
N VAL A 231 37.30 -1.01 20.86
CA VAL A 231 37.85 -2.34 20.55
C VAL A 231 39.30 -2.10 20.16
N GLU A 232 40.20 -2.38 21.10
CA GLU A 232 41.64 -2.45 20.87
C GLU A 232 41.99 -3.57 19.89
N ASP A 233 43.16 -3.38 19.28
CA ASP A 233 43.72 -4.07 18.12
C ASP A 233 43.81 -5.61 18.15
N ALA A 234 43.80 -6.11 16.92
CA ALA A 234 44.07 -7.44 16.35
C ALA A 234 45.22 -8.26 17.02
N PRO A 235 45.34 -9.59 16.77
CA PRO A 235 46.10 -10.02 15.57
C PRO A 235 45.80 -11.38 14.86
N TRP A 236 45.77 -11.34 13.52
CA TRP A 236 46.51 -12.10 12.46
C TRP A 236 46.91 -13.60 12.53
N TRP A 237 46.07 -14.64 12.64
CA TRP A 237 46.60 -16.02 12.53
C TRP A 237 45.83 -16.90 11.54
N THR A 238 46.64 -17.60 10.74
CA THR A 238 46.41 -18.26 9.45
C THR A 238 45.88 -19.69 9.56
N SER A 239 45.14 -20.11 8.51
CA SER A 239 45.29 -21.36 7.75
C SER A 239 45.14 -22.74 8.43
N SER A 240 44.44 -23.62 7.67
CA SER A 240 44.55 -25.08 7.62
C SER A 240 43.88 -25.92 8.72
N ALA A 241 42.82 -26.64 8.32
CA ALA A 241 42.80 -28.12 8.21
C ALA A 241 41.37 -28.68 8.34
N ARG A 242 40.93 -29.43 7.31
CA ARG A 242 40.02 -30.58 7.49
C ARG A 242 40.80 -31.72 8.14
N PRO A 243 40.18 -32.54 9.00
CA PRO A 243 39.55 -33.80 8.56
C PRO A 243 38.20 -34.04 9.30
N ASP A 244 37.30 -34.96 8.99
CA ASP A 244 37.31 -36.26 8.29
C ASP A 244 36.16 -36.37 7.27
#